data_AF-A0A6B2GAI9-F1
#
_entry.id   AF-A0A6B2GAI9-F1
#
_cell.length_a   1.000
_cell.length_b   1.000
_cell.length_c   1.000
_cell.angle_alpha   90.00
_cell.angle_beta   90.00
_cell.angle_gamma   90.00
#
_symmetry.space_group_name_H-M   'P 1'
#
loop_
_entity.id
_entity.type
_entity.pdbx_description
1 polymer ?
#
loop_
_entity_poly.entity_id
_entity_poly.type
_entity_poly.pdbx_seq_one_letter_code
_entity_poly.pdbx_strand_id
1 'polypeptide(L)'
;YNNKVNKESKNLIRNINNRLNKNHRVLCEFNESGKTKVSRAKLIQQNFDFTLFTSIYTTKTGNTYYYCYDQGYLALDNDFYLLIKRE
;
A
#
# COMPACT_ATOMS: atom_id res chain seq x y z
N TYR A 1 -12.35 7.81 36.18
CA TYR A 1 -10.95 8.11 35.83
C TYR A 1 -10.30 6.82 35.36
N ASN A 2 -9.41 6.83 34.35
CA ASN A 2 -8.72 5.68 33.68
C ASN A 2 -9.24 5.26 32.28
N ASN A 3 -9.31 6.18 31.30
CA ASN A 3 -9.46 5.78 29.88
C ASN A 3 -8.48 6.50 28.92
N LYS A 4 -7.42 7.14 29.46
CA LYS A 4 -6.47 7.93 28.65
C LYS A 4 -5.39 7.08 27.97
N VAL A 5 -4.95 5.98 28.59
CA VAL A 5 -3.85 5.13 28.07
C VAL A 5 -4.24 4.41 26.79
N ASN A 6 -5.52 4.13 26.56
CA ASN A 6 -5.97 3.41 25.36
C ASN A 6 -6.35 4.32 24.18
N LYS A 7 -6.33 5.65 24.37
CA LYS A 7 -6.83 6.60 23.37
C LYS A 7 -5.77 6.91 22.31
N GLU A 8 -4.50 7.06 22.70
CA GLU A 8 -3.40 7.28 21.76
C GLU A 8 -3.17 6.05 20.88
N SER A 9 -3.15 4.85 21.46
CA SER A 9 -3.04 3.60 20.70
C SER A 9 -4.19 3.41 19.71
N LYS A 10 -5.44 3.69 20.11
CA LYS A 10 -6.59 3.67 19.18
C LYS A 10 -6.47 4.70 18.07
N ASN A 11 -6.00 5.91 18.36
CA ASN A 11 -5.80 6.95 17.36
C ASN A 11 -4.69 6.60 16.37
N LEU A 12 -3.60 5.98 16.84
CA LEU A 12 -2.51 5.52 15.98
C LEU A 12 -2.99 4.47 14.96
N ILE A 13 -3.72 3.44 15.43
CA ILE A 13 -4.29 2.41 14.55
C ILE A 13 -5.24 3.04 13.53
N ARG A 14 -6.13 3.95 13.99
CA ARG A 14 -7.05 4.66 13.09
C ARG A 14 -6.30 5.49 12.04
N ASN A 15 -5.21 6.15 12.41
CA ASN A 15 -4.41 6.95 11.48
C ASN A 15 -3.67 6.08 10.45
N ILE A 16 -3.12 4.94 10.89
CA ILE A 16 -2.51 3.95 9.99
C ILE A 16 -3.55 3.42 9.01
N ASN A 17 -4.74 3.03 9.48
CA ASN A 17 -5.83 2.58 8.61
C ASN A 17 -6.28 3.67 7.62
N ASN A 18 -6.32 4.94 8.04
CA ASN A 18 -6.63 6.04 7.12
C ASN A 18 -5.57 6.19 6.02
N ARG A 19 -4.28 6.03 6.35
CA ARG A 19 -3.19 6.07 5.38
C ARG A 19 -3.20 4.85 4.46
N LEU A 20 -3.44 3.65 5.01
CA LEU A 20 -3.65 2.42 4.21
C LEU A 20 -4.85 2.57 3.26
N ASN A 21 -5.95 3.15 3.72
CA ASN A 21 -7.11 3.38 2.85
C ASN A 21 -6.83 4.40 1.74
N LYS A 22 -6.01 5.44 2.02
CA LYS A 22 -5.50 6.34 0.97
C LYS A 22 -4.63 5.59 -0.03
N ASN A 23 -3.67 4.79 0.44
CA ASN A 23 -2.84 3.95 -0.42
C ASN A 23 -3.69 3.03 -1.31
N HIS A 24 -4.66 2.33 -0.71
CA HIS A 24 -5.58 1.46 -1.44
C HIS A 24 -6.36 2.21 -2.53
N ARG A 25 -6.86 3.42 -2.24
CA ARG A 25 -7.53 4.27 -3.25
C ARG A 25 -6.60 4.63 -4.41
N VAL A 26 -5.39 5.10 -4.11
CA VAL A 26 -4.40 5.45 -5.14
C VAL A 26 -4.08 4.25 -6.02
N LEU A 27 -3.87 3.07 -5.43
CA LEU A 27 -3.64 1.84 -6.19
C LEU A 27 -4.85 1.49 -7.06
N CYS A 28 -6.07 1.61 -6.53
CA CYS A 28 -7.30 1.34 -7.27
C CYS A 28 -7.50 2.32 -8.45
N GLU A 29 -7.20 3.60 -8.27
CA GLU A 29 -7.32 4.63 -9.32
C GLU A 29 -6.33 4.39 -10.46
N PHE A 30 -5.11 3.95 -10.14
CA PHE A 30 -4.12 3.61 -11.17
C PHE A 30 -4.34 2.21 -11.77
N ASN A 31 -5.00 1.30 -11.06
CA ASN A 31 -5.18 -0.09 -11.47
C ASN A 31 -6.51 -0.29 -12.21
N GLU A 32 -6.66 0.34 -13.38
CA GLU A 32 -7.89 0.28 -14.18
C GLU A 32 -8.22 -1.13 -14.72
N SER A 33 -7.22 -1.99 -14.93
CA SER A 33 -7.39 -3.29 -15.60
C SER A 33 -6.90 -4.48 -14.78
N GLY A 34 -6.63 -4.29 -13.49
CA GLY A 34 -6.16 -5.35 -12.58
C GLY A 34 -4.67 -5.69 -12.67
N LYS A 35 -3.98 -5.26 -13.74
CA LYS A 35 -2.52 -5.34 -13.93
C LYS A 35 -1.97 -4.12 -14.66
N THR A 36 -1.77 -3.01 -13.94
CA THR A 36 -1.23 -1.77 -14.52
C THR A 36 0.20 -1.50 -14.07
N LYS A 37 1.07 -1.06 -14.98
CA LYS A 37 2.42 -0.61 -14.65
C LYS A 37 2.42 0.91 -14.42
N VAL A 38 2.91 1.35 -13.27
CA VAL A 38 2.99 2.76 -12.86
C VAL A 38 4.41 3.10 -12.45
N SER A 39 4.88 4.32 -12.69
CA SER A 39 6.18 4.77 -12.21
C SER A 39 6.13 5.18 -10.73
N ARG A 40 7.22 4.97 -9.99
CA ARG A 40 7.33 5.39 -8.59
C ARG A 40 6.96 6.85 -8.37
N ALA A 41 7.43 7.72 -9.27
CA ALA A 41 7.19 9.16 -9.20
C ALA A 41 5.69 9.50 -9.19
N LYS A 42 4.86 8.80 -9.98
CA LYS A 42 3.40 9.01 -10.00
C LYS A 42 2.75 8.66 -8.66
N LEU A 43 3.17 7.54 -8.05
CA LEU A 43 2.68 7.13 -6.74
C LEU A 43 3.09 8.16 -5.66
N ILE A 44 4.35 8.61 -5.68
CA ILE A 44 4.83 9.65 -4.75
C ILE A 44 4.04 10.96 -4.91
N GLN A 45 3.75 11.38 -6.14
CA GLN A 45 2.92 12.57 -6.40
C GLN A 45 1.51 12.45 -5.80
N GLN A 46 0.95 11.24 -5.75
CA GLN A 46 -0.34 10.96 -5.10
C GLN A 46 -0.24 10.76 -3.59
N ASN A 47 0.89 11.12 -2.97
CA ASN A 47 1.16 10.93 -1.54
C ASN A 47 1.03 9.45 -1.11
N PHE A 48 1.43 8.54 -2.00
CA PHE A 48 1.44 7.11 -1.70
C PHE A 48 2.58 6.75 -0.75
N ASP A 49 2.26 5.99 0.29
CA ASP A 49 3.20 5.64 1.35
C ASP A 49 3.66 4.19 1.22
N PHE A 50 4.83 3.96 0.62
CA PHE A 50 5.38 2.61 0.42
C PHE A 50 5.73 1.88 1.73
N THR A 51 5.78 2.58 2.85
CA THR A 51 6.06 1.99 4.17
C THR A 51 4.85 1.31 4.78
N LEU A 52 3.64 1.61 4.27
CA LEU A 52 2.38 1.12 4.82
C LEU A 52 1.78 0.05 3.91
N PHE A 53 1.85 -1.18 4.38
CA PHE A 53 1.29 -2.37 3.76
C PHE A 53 0.75 -3.31 4.85
N THR A 54 -0.23 -4.14 4.49
CA THR A 54 -0.80 -5.16 5.39
C THR A 54 -0.05 -6.48 5.29
N SER A 55 0.47 -6.80 4.10
CA SER A 55 1.17 -8.06 3.86
C SER A 55 2.34 -7.87 2.89
N ILE A 56 3.42 -8.61 3.11
CA ILE A 56 4.53 -8.75 2.17
C ILE A 56 4.60 -10.20 1.71
N TYR A 57 4.89 -10.40 0.43
CA TYR A 57 5.17 -11.69 -0.15
C TYR A 57 6.42 -11.61 -1.01
N THR A 58 7.46 -12.35 -0.65
CA THR A 58 8.70 -12.40 -1.41
C THR A 58 8.80 -13.74 -2.13
N THR A 59 9.01 -13.68 -3.44
CA THR A 59 9.20 -14.89 -4.27
C THR A 59 10.63 -15.40 -4.16
N LYS A 60 10.83 -16.70 -4.45
CA LYS A 60 12.16 -17.33 -4.50
C LYS A 60 13.10 -16.69 -5.54
N THR A 61 12.54 -16.00 -6.53
CA THR A 61 13.26 -15.26 -7.58
C THR A 61 13.74 -13.88 -7.10
N GLY A 62 13.41 -13.46 -5.87
CA GLY A 62 13.81 -12.17 -5.29
C GLY A 62 12.80 -11.03 -5.46
N ASN A 63 11.67 -11.28 -6.14
CA ASN A 63 10.64 -10.25 -6.32
C ASN A 63 9.80 -10.10 -5.05
N THR A 64 9.65 -8.88 -4.54
CA THR A 64 8.89 -8.56 -3.32
C THR A 64 7.59 -7.84 -3.65
N TYR A 65 6.49 -8.50 -3.35
CA TYR A 65 5.12 -8.02 -3.50
C TYR A 65 4.65 -7.41 -2.19
N TYR A 66 4.16 -6.19 -2.25
CA TYR A 66 3.58 -5.48 -1.12
C TYR A 66 2.08 -5.39 -1.33
N TYR A 67 1.31 -5.78 -0.33
CA TYR A 67 -0.15 -5.74 -0.38
C TYR A 67 -0.70 -4.74 0.62
N CYS A 68 -1.66 -3.95 0.16
CA CYS A 68 -2.49 -3.05 0.94
C CYS A 68 -3.94 -3.51 0.79
N TYR A 69 -4.40 -4.34 1.73
CA TYR A 69 -5.65 -5.10 1.62
C TYR A 69 -5.65 -6.00 0.37
N ASP A 70 -6.52 -5.66 -0.58
CA ASP A 70 -6.78 -6.40 -1.81
C ASP A 70 -5.89 -5.94 -2.98
N GLN A 71 -5.40 -4.69 -2.91
CA GLN A 71 -4.49 -4.14 -3.91
C GLN A 71 -3.04 -4.45 -3.52
N GLY A 72 -2.21 -4.78 -4.48
CA GLY A 72 -0.79 -5.01 -4.29
C GLY A 72 0.05 -4.27 -5.33
N TYR A 73 1.33 -4.13 -5.03
CA TYR A 73 2.31 -3.58 -5.93
C TYR A 73 3.63 -4.33 -5.83
N LEU A 74 4.29 -4.49 -6.97
CA LEU A 74 5.59 -5.14 -7.11
C LEU A 74 6.60 -4.13 -7.65
N ALA A 75 7.74 -3.99 -6.97
CA ALA A 75 8.85 -3.18 -7.50
C ALA A 75 9.53 -3.91 -8.68
N LEU A 76 9.75 -3.18 -9.77
CA LEU A 76 10.49 -3.62 -10.96
C LEU A 76 11.81 -2.84 -11.04
N ASP A 77 12.76 -3.40 -11.80
CA ASP A 77 14.16 -2.95 -11.90
C ASP A 77 14.37 -1.50 -12.40
N ASN A 78 13.34 -0.88 -12.98
CA ASN A 78 13.45 0.44 -13.62
C ASN A 78 12.62 1.53 -12.92
N ASP A 79 12.54 1.49 -11.59
CA ASP A 79 11.74 2.43 -10.77
C ASP A 79 10.23 2.43 -11.13
N PHE A 80 9.79 1.31 -11.69
CA PHE A 80 8.39 1.05 -11.98
C PHE A 80 7.81 0.09 -10.95
N TYR A 81 6.52 0.25 -10.71
CA TYR A 81 5.72 -0.65 -9.91
C TYR A 81 4.66 -1.29 -10.79
N LEU A 82 4.53 -2.61 -10.65
CA LEU A 82 3.41 -3.34 -11.22
C LEU A 82 2.31 -3.42 -10.17
N LEU A 83 1.17 -2.79 -10.44
CA LEU A 83 -0.02 -2.87 -9.62
C LEU A 83 -0.76 -4.17 -9.95
N ILE A 84 -1.22 -4.85 -8.92
CA ILE A 84 -2.00 -6.07 -9.01
C ILE A 84 -3.18 -5.97 -8.05
N LYS A 85 -4.28 -6.63 -8.40
CA LYS A 85 -5.41 -6.83 -7.49
C LYS A 85 -5.49 -8.32 -7.13
N ARG A 86 -5.64 -8.64 -5.85
CA ARG A 86 -5.99 -9.98 -5.38
C ARG A 86 -7.51 -10.12 -5.55
N GLU A 87 -8.00 -11.28 -5.97
CA GLU A 87 -9.44 -11.53 -6.10
C GLU A 87 -9.95 -12.31 -4.89
#